data_AF-A0A5S3WH41-F1
#
_entry.id   AF-A0A5S3WH41-F1
#
_cell.length_a   1.000
_cell.length_b   1.000
_cell.length_c   1.000
_cell.angle_alpha   90.00
_cell.angle_beta   90.00
_cell.angle_gamma   90.00
#
_symmetry.space_group_name_H-M   'P 1'
#
loop_
_entity.id
_entity.type
_entity.pdbx_description
1 polymer ?
#
loop_
_entity_poly.entity_id
_entity_poly.type
_entity_poly.pdbx_seq_one_letter_code
_entity_poly.pdbx_strand_id
1 'polypeptide(L)'
;MDLASCYGFTQILNKLDTVRVEVGNKDEYSWIAQGNQRLRELSKISNSKVQVEVFEGDHSSLFGERISERVLPHFVTLFSKQTKLYH
;
A
#
# COMPACT_ATOMS: atom_id res chain seq x y z
N MET A 1 12.51 19.47 5.92
CA MET A 1 12.40 18.02 6.15
C MET A 1 11.70 17.47 4.92
N ASP A 2 12.41 16.72 4.08
CA ASP A 2 11.88 16.23 2.80
C ASP A 2 11.02 15.00 3.05
N LEU A 3 9.86 14.88 2.39
CA LEU A 3 9.02 13.69 2.49
C LEU A 3 9.81 12.42 2.10
N ALA A 4 10.77 12.54 1.17
CA ALA A 4 11.68 11.45 0.81
C ALA A 4 12.58 11.00 1.98
N SER A 5 12.98 11.93 2.86
CA SER A 5 13.78 11.60 4.05
C SER A 5 12.97 10.85 5.13
N CYS A 6 11.64 10.95 5.12
CA CYS A 6 10.76 10.20 6.02
C CYS A 6 10.55 8.74 5.56
N TYR A 7 10.82 8.41 4.30
CA TYR A 7 10.94 7.02 3.83
C TYR A 7 12.27 6.36 4.25
N GLY A 8 13.12 7.08 5.00
CA GLY A 8 14.41 6.64 5.52
C GLY A 8 14.37 5.57 6.62
N PHE A 9 13.19 5.10 7.04
CA PHE A 9 13.10 3.85 7.82
C PHE A 9 13.21 2.63 6.91
N THR A 10 14.29 2.57 6.12
CA THR A 10 14.67 1.42 5.31
C THR A 10 14.68 0.14 6.14
N GLN A 11 14.99 0.23 7.43
CA GLN A 11 14.92 -0.90 8.37
C GLN A 11 13.52 -1.52 8.50
N ILE A 12 12.45 -0.73 8.41
CA ILE A 12 11.06 -1.22 8.45
C ILE A 12 10.69 -1.77 7.08
N LEU A 13 10.97 -1.02 6.01
CA LEU A 13 10.67 -1.46 4.63
C LEU A 13 11.40 -2.75 4.26
N ASN A 14 12.60 -2.98 4.79
CA ASN A 14 13.34 -4.22 4.59
C ASN A 14 12.66 -5.43 5.24
N LYS A 15 11.89 -5.23 6.31
CA LYS A 15 11.13 -6.29 6.99
C LYS A 15 9.79 -6.62 6.32
N LEU A 16 9.30 -5.75 5.45
CA LEU A 16 8.04 -5.97 4.73
C LEU A 16 8.31 -6.74 3.44
N ASP A 17 7.47 -7.69 3.06
CA ASP A 17 7.57 -8.36 1.75
C ASP A 17 7.09 -7.44 0.62
N THR A 18 6.03 -6.68 0.89
CA THR A 18 5.47 -5.69 -0.04
C THR A 18 4.82 -4.53 0.72
N VAL A 19 4.72 -3.37 0.08
CA VAL A 19 3.89 -2.24 0.51
C VAL A 19 2.88 -1.97 -0.61
N ARG A 20 1.58 -1.99 -0.31
CA ARG A 20 0.53 -1.66 -1.28
C ARG A 20 -0.08 -0.31 -0.94
N VAL A 21 -0.23 0.55 -1.94
CA VAL A 21 -0.82 1.89 -1.81
C VAL A 21 -1.98 1.97 -2.80
N GLU A 22 -3.15 2.36 -2.32
CA GLU A 22 -4.35 2.51 -3.15
C GLU A 22 -4.75 3.98 -3.20
N VAL A 23 -5.05 4.47 -4.41
CA VAL A 23 -5.44 5.86 -4.62
C VAL A 23 -6.67 5.94 -5.52
N GLY A 24 -7.62 6.79 -5.13
CA GLY A 24 -8.80 7.05 -5.94
C GLY A 24 -8.49 8.08 -7.02
N ASN A 25 -8.89 7.83 -8.27
CA ASN A 25 -8.71 8.81 -9.34
C ASN A 25 -9.67 10.01 -9.24
N LYS A 26 -10.66 9.96 -8.35
CA LYS A 26 -11.60 11.03 -8.01
C LYS A 26 -11.40 11.56 -6.59
N ASP A 27 -10.25 11.28 -5.97
CA ASP A 27 -9.91 11.88 -4.68
C ASP A 27 -9.97 13.42 -4.77
N GLU A 28 -10.46 14.03 -3.69
CA GLU A 28 -10.83 15.46 -3.63
C GLU A 28 -9.69 16.40 -4.04
N TYR A 29 -8.45 15.95 -3.86
CA TYR A 29 -7.27 16.72 -4.17
C TYR A 29 -6.41 16.05 -5.24
N SER A 30 -6.23 16.75 -6.37
CA SER A 30 -5.43 16.27 -7.51
C SER A 30 -3.98 15.93 -7.15
N TRP A 31 -3.41 16.59 -6.13
CA TRP A 31 -2.06 16.29 -5.65
C TRP A 31 -1.93 14.88 -5.08
N ILE A 32 -3.01 14.27 -4.59
CA ILE A 32 -3.01 12.90 -4.08
C ILE A 32 -2.78 11.93 -5.24
N ALA A 33 -3.58 12.02 -6.30
CA ALA A 33 -3.43 11.18 -7.48
C ALA A 33 -2.06 11.38 -8.16
N GLN A 34 -1.64 12.64 -8.34
CA GLN A 34 -0.36 12.97 -8.96
C GLN A 34 0.84 12.50 -8.12
N GLY A 35 0.80 12.71 -6.80
CA GLY A 35 1.85 12.29 -5.89
C GLY A 35 2.00 10.76 -5.86
N ASN A 36 0.88 10.03 -5.85
CA ASN A 36 0.90 8.57 -5.91
C ASN A 36 1.37 8.03 -7.28
N GLN A 37 1.02 8.70 -8.38
CA GLN A 37 1.57 8.37 -9.69
C GLN A 37 3.09 8.58 -9.73
N ARG A 38 3.58 9.67 -9.15
CA ARG A 38 5.02 9.91 -9.03
C ARG A 38 5.71 8.85 -8.16
N LEU A 39 5.09 8.46 -7.05
CA LEU A 39 5.58 7.37 -6.19
C LEU A 39 5.67 6.04 -6.95
N ARG A 40 4.67 5.74 -7.80
CA ARG A 40 4.68 4.53 -8.65
C ARG A 40 5.90 4.50 -9.56
N GLU A 41 6.21 5.61 -10.24
CA GLU A 41 7.37 5.73 -11.11
C GLU A 41 8.68 5.53 -10.35
N LEU A 42 8.85 6.24 -9.24
CA LEU A 42 10.04 6.13 -8.39
C LEU A 42 10.23 4.71 -7.87
N SER A 43 9.14 4.04 -7.50
CA SER A 43 9.16 2.66 -7.00
C SER A 43 9.57 1.67 -8.08
N LYS A 44 9.11 1.85 -9.32
CA LYS A 44 9.56 1.05 -10.47
C LYS A 44 11.05 1.25 -10.77
N ILE A 45 11.51 2.50 -10.79
CA ILE A 45 12.91 2.84 -11.10
C ILE A 45 13.86 2.27 -10.04
N SER A 46 13.47 2.34 -8.77
CA SER A 46 14.29 1.86 -7.65
C SER A 46 14.11 0.36 -7.34
N ASN A 47 13.29 -0.36 -8.12
CA ASN A 47 12.88 -1.73 -7.83
C ASN A 47 12.43 -1.91 -6.37
N SER A 48 11.65 -0.95 -5.87
CA SER A 48 11.18 -0.94 -4.49
C SER A 48 10.02 -1.93 -4.29
N LYS A 49 9.74 -2.24 -3.02
CA LYS A 49 8.62 -3.11 -2.62
C LYS A 49 7.24 -2.43 -2.69
N VAL A 50 7.20 -1.15 -3.07
CA VAL A 50 5.99 -0.33 -3.11
C VAL A 50 5.24 -0.54 -4.42
N GLN A 51 3.98 -0.96 -4.31
CA GLN A 51 3.05 -1.15 -5.41
C GLN A 51 1.92 -0.16 -5.24
N VAL A 52 1.79 0.78 -6.19
CA VAL A 52 0.71 1.77 -6.19
C VAL A 52 -0.37 1.32 -7.17
N GLU A 53 -1.62 1.24 -6.72
CA GLU A 53 -2.80 0.93 -7.52
C GLU A 53 -3.77 2.11 -7.53
N VAL A 54 -4.27 2.43 -8.72
CA VAL A 54 -5.27 3.49 -8.90
C VAL A 54 -6.59 2.79 -9.14
N PHE A 55 -7.63 3.15 -8.39
CA PHE A 55 -8.99 2.65 -8.60
C PHE A 55 -9.91 3.78 -9.06
N GLU A 56 -11.02 3.39 -9.66
CA GLU A 56 -12.08 4.31 -10.07
C GLU A 56 -12.92 4.70 -8.86
N GLY A 57 -12.80 5.94 -8.39
CA GLY A 57 -13.51 6.41 -7.19
C GLY A 57 -12.72 7.40 -6.34
N ASP A 58 -13.29 7.77 -5.21
CA ASP A 58 -12.73 8.66 -4.20
C ASP A 58 -12.29 7.89 -2.94
N HIS A 59 -11.92 8.64 -1.90
CA HIS A 59 -11.40 8.11 -0.65
C HIS A 59 -12.33 7.07 0.00
N SER A 60 -13.65 7.24 -0.17
CA SER A 60 -14.69 6.43 0.48
C SER A 60 -15.27 5.34 -0.42
N SER A 61 -15.05 5.43 -1.73
CA SER A 61 -15.66 4.54 -2.73
C SER A 61 -15.31 3.07 -2.51
N LEU A 62 -16.29 2.23 -2.20
CA LEU A 62 -16.10 0.79 -1.99
C LEU A 62 -15.12 0.43 -0.85
N PHE A 63 -14.93 1.32 0.14
CA PHE A 63 -13.94 1.11 1.20
C PHE A 63 -14.05 -0.25 1.90
N GLY A 64 -15.28 -0.69 2.21
CA GLY A 64 -15.52 -1.99 2.85
C GLY A 64 -15.13 -3.19 1.98
N GLU A 65 -15.43 -3.13 0.67
CA GLU A 65 -15.04 -4.17 -0.29
C GLU A 65 -13.52 -4.20 -0.47
N ARG A 66 -12.88 -3.03 -0.66
CA ARG A 66 -11.42 -2.93 -0.79
C ARG A 66 -10.70 -3.48 0.44
N ILE A 67 -11.18 -3.19 1.65
CA ILE A 67 -10.64 -3.79 2.88
C ILE A 67 -10.80 -5.31 2.85
N SER A 68 -12.00 -5.79 2.51
CA SER A 68 -12.31 -7.22 2.56
C SER A 68 -11.51 -8.04 1.55
N GLU A 69 -11.28 -7.50 0.36
CA GLU A 69 -10.58 -8.19 -0.73
C GLU A 69 -9.06 -8.07 -0.62
N ARG A 70 -8.55 -6.97 -0.08
CA ARG A 70 -7.13 -6.62 -0.22
C ARG A 70 -6.41 -6.49 1.10
N VAL A 71 -7.08 -6.07 2.16
CA VAL A 71 -6.45 -5.89 3.48
C VAL A 71 -6.64 -7.14 4.33
N LEU A 72 -7.88 -7.61 4.50
CA LEU A 72 -8.19 -8.74 5.38
C LEU A 72 -7.49 -10.05 5.00
N PRO A 73 -7.33 -10.44 3.72
CA PRO A 73 -6.65 -11.69 3.38
C PRO A 73 -5.18 -11.72 3.82
N HIS A 74 -4.53 -10.55 3.88
CA HIS A 74 -3.18 -10.43 4.43
C HIS A 74 -3.14 -10.65 5.96
N PHE A 75 -4.20 -10.34 6.68
CA PHE A 75 -4.30 -10.64 8.12
C PHE A 75 -4.73 -12.08 8.39
N VAL A 76 -5.67 -12.63 7.61
CA VAL A 76 -6.10 -14.03 7.73
C VAL A 76 -4.94 -15.01 7.49
N THR A 77 -4.02 -14.66 6.57
CA THR A 77 -2.80 -15.44 6.32
C THR A 77 -1.77 -15.37 7.46
N LEU A 78 -1.79 -14.32 8.29
CA LEU A 78 -0.95 -14.23 9.50
C LEU A 78 -1.48 -15.12 10.63
N PHE A 79 -2.81 -15.18 10.83
CA PHE A 79 -3.42 -16.01 11.88
C PHE A 79 -3.45 -17.51 11.54
N SER A 80 -3.51 -17.88 10.27
CA SER A 80 -3.48 -19.28 9.83
C SER A 80 -2.06 -19.91 9.81
N LYS A 81 -1.00 -19.10 9.82
CA LYS A 81 0.37 -19.58 10.06
C LYS A 81 0.66 -19.86 11.54
N GLN A 82 0.02 -19.14 12.46
CA GLN A 82 0.20 -19.35 13.90
C GLN A 82 -0.42 -20.66 14.39
N THR A 83 -1.52 -21.12 13.81
CA THR A 83 -2.16 -22.40 14.18
C THR A 83 -1.37 -23.63 13.75
N LYS A 84 -0.45 -23.53 12.79
CA LYS A 84 0.42 -24.65 12.38
C LYS A 84 1.64 -24.87 13.29
N LEU A 85 1.91 -23.98 14.24
CA LEU A 85 3.00 -24.12 15.21
C LEU A 85 2.55 -24.74 16.55
N TYR A 86 1.26 -25.05 16.69
CA TYR A 86 0.67 -25.63 17.90
C TYR A 86 0.06 -27.03 17.70
N HIS A 87 0.51 -27.77 16.67
CA HIS A 87 0.20 -29.18 16.49
C HIS A 87 1.47 -30.02 16.37
#